data_AF-A0A0L8FT83-F1
#
_entry.id   AF-A0A0L8FT83-F1
#
_cell.length_a   1.000
_cell.length_b   1.000
_cell.length_c   1.000
_cell.angle_alpha   90.00
_cell.angle_beta   90.00
_cell.angle_gamma   90.00
#
_symmetry.space_group_name_H-M   'P 1'
#
loop_
_entity.id
_entity.type
_entity.pdbx_description
1 polymer ?
#
loop_
_entity_poly.entity_id
_entity_poly.type
_entity_poly.pdbx_seq_one_letter_code
_entity_poly.pdbx_strand_id
1 'polypeptide(L)'
;MLFIFFQLSQIDTCVKDYLEAWPVIAMDYLCRCIDVLHDSIHHLIYCALLGIQLEINGGSEQLKKDIQKFIRSCTLDGISNLHSSCNMSSSGDSWQTLDVQPVVHTGTSTANYPAKGEKESSKTICLTIDQGKNFKFEPDESCRFCKDWAEKLINSDRHNALCLKVTIDSYKLQCIQDINTLNRFLKLAENDHYALYRAYMFLKYSGYTNILLKYCQLLDLKSDDKDALAVLKEFIQETEEMSQTMS
;
A
#
# COMPACT_ATOMS: atom_id res chain seq x y z
N MET A 1 53.81 2.86 12.47
CA MET A 1 53.32 1.81 11.54
C MET A 1 52.32 0.85 12.21
N LEU A 2 52.59 0.34 13.42
CA LEU A 2 51.66 -0.50 14.21
C LEU A 2 50.31 0.18 14.57
N PHE A 3 50.32 1.48 14.86
CA PHE A 3 49.11 2.23 15.23
C PHE A 3 48.09 2.35 14.07
N ILE A 4 48.60 2.47 12.84
CA ILE A 4 47.77 2.57 11.63
C ILE A 4 47.16 1.20 11.29
N PHE A 5 47.92 0.11 11.47
CA PHE A 5 47.42 -1.26 11.26
C PHE A 5 46.31 -1.65 12.25
N PHE A 6 46.46 -1.25 13.52
CA PHE A 6 45.43 -1.47 14.54
C PHE A 6 44.16 -0.66 14.28
N GLN A 7 44.28 0.59 13.82
CA GLN A 7 43.12 1.40 13.43
C GLN A 7 42.42 0.84 12.18
N LEU A 8 43.16 0.38 11.17
CA LEU A 8 42.59 -0.28 9.99
C LEU A 8 41.82 -1.55 10.38
N SER A 9 42.38 -2.40 11.24
CA SER A 9 41.67 -3.61 11.69
C SER A 9 40.42 -3.31 12.52
N GLN A 10 40.43 -2.22 13.31
CA GLN A 10 39.25 -1.80 14.06
C GLN A 10 38.16 -1.21 13.15
N ILE A 11 38.54 -0.44 12.12
CA ILE A 11 37.60 0.08 11.13
C ILE A 11 36.94 -1.07 10.36
N ASP A 12 37.71 -2.07 9.94
CA ASP A 12 37.17 -3.25 9.26
C ASP A 12 36.18 -4.03 10.15
N THR A 13 36.45 -4.11 11.45
CA THR A 13 35.56 -4.76 12.41
C THR A 13 34.28 -3.94 12.62
N CYS A 14 34.38 -2.62 12.85
CA CYS A 14 33.20 -1.76 13.00
C CYS A 14 32.33 -1.69 11.74
N VAL A 15 32.94 -1.67 10.56
CA VAL A 15 32.23 -1.69 9.28
C VAL A 15 31.52 -3.03 9.10
N LYS A 16 32.17 -4.15 9.42
CA LYS A 16 31.56 -5.47 9.39
C LYS A 16 30.36 -5.56 10.35
N ASP A 17 30.52 -5.14 11.60
CA ASP A 17 29.45 -5.14 12.60
C ASP A 17 28.28 -4.24 12.16
N TYR A 18 28.58 -3.08 11.58
CA TYR A 18 27.57 -2.18 11.03
C TYR A 18 26.82 -2.79 9.85
N LEU A 19 27.52 -3.47 8.92
CA LEU A 19 26.91 -4.14 7.77
C LEU A 19 26.07 -5.35 8.19
N GLU A 20 26.49 -6.08 9.23
CA GLU A 20 25.71 -7.17 9.81
C GLU A 20 24.44 -6.66 10.51
N ALA A 21 24.51 -5.50 11.18
CA ALA A 21 23.36 -4.85 11.81
C ALA A 21 22.48 -4.05 10.82
N TRP A 22 23.00 -3.74 9.63
CA TRP A 22 22.36 -2.87 8.64
C TRP A 22 20.93 -3.29 8.27
N PRO A 23 20.60 -4.58 8.05
CA PRO A 23 19.22 -4.98 7.73
C PRO A 23 18.23 -4.62 8.84
N VAL A 24 18.63 -4.77 10.10
CA VAL A 24 17.82 -4.41 11.26
C VAL A 24 17.64 -2.90 11.30
N ILE A 25 18.73 -2.13 11.19
CA ILE A 25 18.71 -0.66 11.20
C ILE A 25 17.89 -0.10 10.04
N ALA A 26 17.99 -0.72 8.86
CA ALA A 26 17.30 -0.30 7.65
C ALA A 26 15.78 -0.50 7.75
N MET A 27 15.33 -1.51 8.49
CA MET A 27 13.90 -1.84 8.65
C MET A 27 13.30 -1.37 9.99
N ASP A 28 14.09 -0.84 10.91
CA ASP A 28 13.65 -0.42 12.25
C ASP A 28 12.54 0.64 12.23
N TYR A 29 12.38 1.37 11.12
CA TYR A 29 11.24 2.27 10.91
C TYR A 29 9.89 1.56 11.00
N LEU A 30 9.82 0.26 10.65
CA LEU A 30 8.60 -0.54 10.77
C LEU A 30 8.19 -0.70 12.23
N CYS A 31 9.13 -1.12 13.08
CA CYS A 31 8.91 -1.27 14.52
C CYS A 31 8.50 0.08 15.14
N ARG A 32 9.28 1.14 14.87
CA ARG A 32 9.00 2.49 15.42
C ARG A 32 7.64 3.04 14.99
N CYS A 33 7.22 2.83 13.74
CA CYS A 33 5.90 3.26 13.29
C CYS A 33 4.78 2.48 13.97
N ILE A 34 4.92 1.17 14.15
CA ILE A 34 3.91 0.35 14.83
C ILE A 34 3.82 0.69 16.31
N ASP A 35 4.95 0.90 16.99
CA ASP A 35 4.97 1.26 18.41
C ASP A 35 4.35 2.65 18.66
N VAL A 36 4.53 3.58 17.73
CA VAL A 36 4.03 4.95 17.87
C VAL A 36 2.56 5.08 17.43
N LEU A 37 2.19 4.55 16.26
CA LEU A 37 0.84 4.74 15.71
C LEU A 37 -0.16 3.67 16.18
N HIS A 38 0.33 2.47 16.56
CA HIS A 38 -0.45 1.33 17.03
C HIS A 38 -1.74 1.13 16.22
N ASP A 39 -2.90 1.41 16.83
CA ASP A 39 -4.22 1.20 16.25
C ASP A 39 -4.44 2.00 14.98
N SER A 40 -3.74 3.12 14.79
CA SER A 40 -3.92 4.00 13.64
C SER A 40 -3.14 3.54 12.39
N ILE A 41 -2.35 2.47 12.46
CA ILE A 41 -1.50 2.01 11.35
C ILE A 41 -2.30 1.59 10.11
N HIS A 42 -3.57 1.16 10.30
CA HIS A 42 -4.47 0.81 9.21
C HIS A 42 -4.71 1.96 8.22
N HIS A 43 -4.66 3.23 8.68
CA HIS A 43 -4.74 4.39 7.80
C HIS A 43 -3.54 4.52 6.88
N LEU A 44 -2.33 4.21 7.37
CA LEU A 44 -1.11 4.25 6.54
C LEU A 44 -1.13 3.16 5.46
N ILE A 45 -1.58 1.95 5.82
CA ILE A 45 -1.75 0.85 4.86
C ILE A 45 -2.78 1.24 3.79
N TYR A 46 -3.90 1.83 4.22
CA TYR A 46 -4.95 2.31 3.31
C TYR A 46 -4.44 3.39 2.36
N CYS A 47 -3.72 4.40 2.86
CA CYS A 47 -3.10 5.44 2.04
C CYS A 47 -2.13 4.85 1.03
N ALA A 48 -1.32 3.86 1.45
CA ALA A 48 -0.32 3.23 0.61
C ALA A 48 -0.94 2.39 -0.52
N LEU A 49 -1.98 1.62 -0.21
CA LEU A 49 -2.66 0.79 -1.21
C LEU A 49 -3.55 1.60 -2.15
N LEU A 50 -4.17 2.68 -1.67
CA LEU A 50 -5.01 3.52 -2.53
C LEU A 50 -4.18 4.59 -3.27
N GLY A 51 -2.92 4.83 -2.89
CA GLY A 51 -2.10 5.91 -3.45
C GLY A 51 -2.65 7.31 -3.13
N ILE A 52 -3.22 7.49 -1.94
CA ILE A 52 -3.71 8.78 -1.45
C ILE A 52 -2.52 9.61 -0.98
N GLN A 53 -2.56 10.92 -1.23
CA GLN A 53 -1.60 11.86 -0.67
C GLN A 53 -1.76 11.99 0.86
N LEU A 54 -0.66 11.84 1.61
CA LEU A 54 -0.65 12.03 3.06
C LEU A 54 0.02 13.35 3.41
N GLU A 55 -0.69 14.25 4.08
CA GLU A 55 -0.14 15.49 4.64
C GLU A 55 0.11 15.32 6.14
N ILE A 56 1.36 15.47 6.58
CA ILE A 56 1.74 15.27 7.98
C ILE A 56 1.95 16.61 8.66
N ASN A 57 1.05 16.92 9.61
CA ASN A 57 1.06 18.12 10.43
C ASN A 57 1.57 17.78 11.84
N GLY A 58 2.67 18.43 12.24
CA GLY A 58 3.31 18.19 13.55
C GLY A 58 4.22 16.97 13.59
N GLY A 59 4.60 16.55 14.80
CA GLY A 59 5.50 15.41 15.05
C GLY A 59 6.99 15.69 14.83
N SER A 60 7.83 14.73 15.21
CA SER A 60 9.28 14.81 15.03
C SER A 60 9.69 14.52 13.58
N GLU A 61 10.81 15.11 13.13
CA GLU A 61 11.35 14.84 11.79
C GLU A 61 11.71 13.36 11.57
N GLN A 62 12.09 12.66 12.64
CA GLN A 62 12.36 11.22 12.59
C GLN A 62 11.06 10.43 12.32
N LEU A 63 9.98 10.76 13.03
CA LEU A 63 8.68 10.10 12.84
C LEU A 63 8.14 10.33 11.43
N LYS A 64 8.24 11.56 10.91
CA LYS A 64 7.83 11.86 9.53
C LYS A 64 8.58 11.02 8.49
N LYS A 65 9.91 10.87 8.65
CA LYS A 65 10.73 10.01 7.80
C LYS A 65 10.35 8.54 7.92
N ASP A 66 10.05 8.07 9.13
CA ASP A 66 9.64 6.69 9.38
C ASP A 66 8.29 6.40 8.74
N ILE A 67 7.31 7.30 8.85
CA ILE A 67 6.01 7.20 8.17
C ILE A 67 6.20 7.17 6.65
N GLN A 68 7.05 8.04 6.10
CA GLN A 68 7.33 8.06 4.66
C GLN A 68 7.94 6.74 4.17
N LYS A 69 8.89 6.16 4.93
CA LYS A 69 9.45 4.83 4.61
C LYS A 69 8.43 3.72 4.77
N PHE A 70 7.59 3.80 5.81
CA PHE A 70 6.52 2.84 6.07
C PHE A 70 5.54 2.77 4.91
N ILE A 71 5.03 3.93 4.48
CA ILE A 71 4.11 4.03 3.34
C ILE A 71 4.73 3.43 2.08
N ARG A 72 5.97 3.83 1.73
CA ARG A 72 6.67 3.25 0.57
C ARG A 72 6.84 1.74 0.67
N SER A 73 7.13 1.23 1.87
CA SER A 73 7.23 -0.21 2.11
C SER A 73 5.88 -0.90 1.96
N CYS A 74 4.77 -0.19 2.14
CA CYS A 74 3.41 -0.71 2.05
C CYS A 74 2.79 -0.61 0.64
N THR A 75 3.27 0.30 -0.21
CA THR A 75 2.81 0.50 -1.58
C THR A 75 3.06 -0.72 -2.47
N LEU A 76 2.19 -1.01 -3.44
CA LEU A 76 2.36 -2.09 -4.41
C LEU A 76 3.41 -1.79 -5.53
N ASP A 77 4.47 -1.06 -5.21
CA ASP A 77 5.56 -0.78 -6.15
C ASP A 77 6.44 -2.02 -6.41
N GLY A 78 6.85 -2.24 -7.67
CA GLY A 78 7.95 -3.14 -8.03
C GLY A 78 7.61 -4.62 -8.29
N ILE A 79 6.34 -4.97 -8.48
CA ILE A 79 5.91 -6.37 -8.67
C ILE A 79 5.69 -6.73 -10.15
N SER A 80 6.19 -5.92 -11.08
CA SER A 80 6.26 -6.27 -12.51
C SER A 80 7.10 -7.53 -12.79
N ASN A 81 7.95 -7.97 -11.85
CA ASN A 81 8.85 -9.11 -12.02
C ASN A 81 8.41 -10.42 -11.32
N LEU A 82 7.43 -10.40 -10.41
CA LEU A 82 7.12 -11.61 -9.61
C LEU A 82 6.21 -12.61 -10.35
N HIS A 83 5.50 -12.17 -11.39
CA HIS A 83 4.62 -13.05 -12.16
C HIS A 83 5.33 -13.80 -13.31
N SER A 84 6.61 -13.48 -13.59
CA SER A 84 7.40 -14.22 -14.58
C SER A 84 7.78 -15.64 -14.14
N SER A 85 7.61 -15.98 -12.86
CA SER A 85 7.97 -17.31 -12.32
C SER A 85 6.78 -18.24 -12.11
N CYS A 86 5.54 -17.79 -12.30
CA CYS A 86 4.36 -18.59 -12.03
C CYS A 86 3.25 -18.36 -13.06
N ASN A 87 3.51 -18.61 -14.35
CA ASN A 87 2.52 -19.21 -15.26
C ASN A 87 3.15 -19.61 -16.59
N MET A 88 3.09 -20.91 -16.89
CA MET A 88 3.12 -21.42 -18.26
C MET A 88 1.76 -21.09 -18.89
N SER A 89 1.62 -19.90 -19.44
CA SER A 89 0.53 -19.55 -20.37
C SER A 89 1.03 -18.46 -21.29
N SER A 90 0.99 -18.76 -22.59
CA SER A 90 1.36 -17.85 -23.66
C SER A 90 0.48 -16.59 -23.69
N SER A 91 1.12 -15.48 -24.03
CA SER A 91 0.56 -14.27 -24.64
C SER A 91 0.17 -13.13 -23.70
N GLY A 92 1.09 -12.17 -23.55
CA GLY A 92 0.75 -10.75 -23.73
C GLY A 92 0.45 -9.88 -22.52
N ASP A 93 0.33 -10.41 -21.31
CA ASP A 93 0.01 -9.59 -20.12
C ASP A 93 1.29 -8.95 -19.54
N SER A 94 1.84 -7.97 -20.26
CA SER A 94 2.90 -7.10 -19.76
C SER A 94 2.29 -6.08 -18.80
N TRP A 95 2.47 -6.28 -17.49
CA TRP A 95 2.14 -5.27 -16.49
C TRP A 95 3.01 -4.03 -16.72
N GLN A 96 2.44 -3.00 -17.36
CA GLN A 96 2.97 -1.65 -17.23
C GLN A 96 2.90 -1.27 -15.75
N THR A 97 3.93 -0.57 -15.25
CA THR A 97 4.04 -0.17 -13.84
C THR A 97 2.75 0.50 -13.39
N LEU A 98 2.03 -0.13 -12.45
CA LEU A 98 0.94 0.51 -11.73
C LEU A 98 1.56 1.62 -10.87
N ASP A 99 1.63 2.84 -11.41
CA ASP A 99 2.22 4.00 -10.74
C ASP A 99 1.24 4.56 -9.70
N VAL A 100 1.06 3.82 -8.61
CA VAL A 100 0.24 4.23 -7.47
C VAL A 100 1.17 4.63 -6.33
N GLN A 101 1.90 5.74 -6.49
CA GLN A 101 2.74 6.26 -5.42
C GLN A 101 2.01 7.30 -4.57
N PRO A 102 1.78 7.02 -3.27
CA PRO A 102 1.32 8.04 -2.35
C PRO A 102 2.38 9.12 -2.18
N VAL A 103 2.00 10.39 -2.36
CA VAL A 103 2.88 11.53 -2.09
C VAL A 103 2.74 11.92 -0.62
N VAL A 104 3.86 11.97 0.11
CA VAL A 104 3.87 12.40 1.51
C VAL A 104 4.42 13.82 1.60
N HIS A 105 3.58 14.77 2.02
CA HIS A 105 4.01 16.15 2.28
C HIS A 105 4.24 16.34 3.78
N THR A 106 5.46 16.69 4.13
CA THR A 106 5.84 17.13 5.47
C THR A 106 5.90 18.66 5.45
N GLY A 107 5.21 19.36 6.36
CA GLY A 107 5.04 20.83 6.35
C GLY A 107 6.29 21.72 6.50
N THR A 108 7.32 21.51 5.69
CA THR A 108 8.46 22.41 5.50
C THR A 108 8.58 22.69 4.01
N SER A 109 8.11 23.88 3.59
CA SER A 109 8.24 24.36 2.22
C SER A 109 9.70 24.39 1.78
N THR A 110 10.08 23.47 0.91
CA THR A 110 11.13 23.72 -0.10
C THR A 110 10.62 23.23 -1.44
N ALA A 111 10.61 24.17 -2.38
CA ALA A 111 9.99 24.08 -3.68
C ALA A 111 10.72 23.18 -4.67
N ASN A 112 9.98 22.83 -5.73
CA ASN A 112 10.41 22.45 -7.09
C ASN A 112 10.58 20.97 -7.42
N TYR A 113 9.47 20.34 -7.83
CA TYR A 113 9.42 19.58 -9.09
C TYR A 113 8.07 19.83 -9.78
N PRO A 114 8.02 20.16 -11.08
CA PRO A 114 6.76 20.28 -11.80
C PRO A 114 6.31 18.89 -12.24
N ALA A 115 5.29 18.34 -11.57
CA ALA A 115 4.53 17.22 -12.11
C ALA A 115 3.58 17.76 -13.19
N LYS A 116 3.93 17.52 -14.46
CA LYS A 116 3.00 17.63 -15.59
C LYS A 116 2.16 16.35 -15.60
N GLY A 117 0.88 16.48 -15.31
CA GLY A 117 -0.13 15.42 -15.40
C GLY A 117 -1.43 15.96 -14.84
N GLU A 118 -2.51 15.80 -15.58
CA GLU A 118 -3.77 16.51 -15.40
C GLU A 118 -4.48 16.23 -14.08
N LYS A 119 -5.25 17.22 -13.62
CA LYS A 119 -6.00 17.27 -12.37
C LYS A 119 -7.09 16.19 -12.32
N GLU A 120 -6.82 15.07 -11.69
CA GLU A 120 -7.83 14.42 -10.85
C GLU A 120 -7.70 15.01 -9.44
N SER A 121 -8.81 15.31 -8.79
CA SER A 121 -8.83 15.83 -7.42
C SER A 121 -8.19 14.80 -6.47
N SER A 122 -6.87 14.90 -6.27
CA SER A 122 -6.12 13.99 -5.41
C SER A 122 -6.76 14.03 -4.03
N LYS A 123 -7.41 12.93 -3.67
CA LYS A 123 -7.88 12.72 -2.32
C LYS A 123 -6.65 12.80 -1.41
N THR A 124 -6.72 13.69 -0.43
CA THR A 124 -5.65 13.91 0.55
C THR A 124 -6.18 13.53 1.91
N ILE A 125 -5.38 12.77 2.67
CA ILE A 125 -5.63 12.51 4.08
C ILE A 125 -4.62 13.32 4.89
N CYS A 126 -5.09 14.08 5.86
CA CYS A 126 -4.28 14.86 6.78
C CYS A 126 -4.05 14.07 8.05
N LEU A 127 -2.78 13.82 8.40
CA LEU A 127 -2.36 13.28 9.68
C LEU A 127 -1.92 14.42 10.61
N THR A 128 -2.73 14.69 11.63
CA THR A 128 -2.37 15.64 12.69
C THR A 128 -1.81 14.90 13.89
N ILE A 129 -0.60 15.28 14.31
CA ILE A 129 0.12 14.69 15.44
C ILE A 129 0.10 15.68 16.62
N ASP A 130 -0.88 15.51 17.50
CA ASP A 130 -1.03 16.34 18.70
C ASP A 130 -0.11 15.81 19.82
N GLN A 131 0.83 16.66 20.25
CA GLN A 131 1.75 16.41 21.38
C GLN A 131 2.50 15.06 21.32
N GLY A 132 2.66 14.48 20.13
CA GLY A 132 3.39 13.23 19.90
C GLY A 132 2.69 11.95 20.40
N LYS A 133 1.42 12.01 20.79
CA LYS A 133 0.67 10.85 21.31
C LYS A 133 -0.71 10.63 20.69
N ASN A 134 -1.33 11.67 20.15
CA ASN A 134 -2.62 11.55 19.49
C ASN A 134 -2.45 11.72 17.97
N PHE A 135 -2.90 10.71 17.23
CA PHE A 135 -2.89 10.68 15.78
C PHE A 135 -4.31 10.82 15.28
N LYS A 136 -4.59 11.86 14.50
CA LYS A 136 -5.89 12.06 13.86
C LYS A 136 -5.72 12.08 12.36
N PHE A 137 -6.46 11.21 11.68
CA PHE A 137 -6.55 11.15 10.23
C PHE A 137 -7.84 11.82 9.81
N GLU A 138 -7.76 12.80 8.90
CA GLU A 138 -8.92 13.47 8.35
C GLU A 138 -8.85 13.48 6.81
N PRO A 139 -9.81 12.85 6.11
CA PRO A 139 -10.93 12.07 6.64
C PRO A 139 -10.49 10.74 7.31
N ASP A 140 -11.25 10.28 8.32
CA ASP A 140 -11.09 8.97 8.97
C ASP A 140 -11.62 7.88 8.03
N GLU A 141 -10.78 7.51 7.07
CA GLU A 141 -11.09 6.50 6.08
C GLU A 141 -10.12 5.34 6.15
N SER A 142 -10.70 4.14 6.16
CA SER A 142 -9.98 2.90 5.95
C SER A 142 -10.96 1.80 5.53
N CYS A 143 -10.45 0.60 5.28
CA CYS A 143 -11.25 -0.56 4.93
C CYS A 143 -10.98 -1.73 5.88
N ARG A 144 -11.87 -2.72 5.88
CA ARG A 144 -11.76 -3.89 6.76
C ARG A 144 -10.45 -4.65 6.52
N PHE A 145 -10.03 -4.80 5.26
CA PHE A 145 -8.75 -5.43 4.93
C PHE A 145 -7.56 -4.74 5.60
N CYS A 146 -7.49 -3.41 5.55
CA CYS A 146 -6.40 -2.65 6.19
C CYS A 146 -6.43 -2.79 7.72
N LYS A 147 -7.63 -2.86 8.33
CA LYS A 147 -7.79 -3.09 9.77
C LYS A 147 -7.32 -4.50 10.18
N ASP A 148 -7.75 -5.53 9.44
CA ASP A 148 -7.38 -6.92 9.70
C ASP A 148 -5.85 -7.14 9.58
N TRP A 149 -5.20 -6.50 8.59
CA TRP A 149 -3.75 -6.58 8.43
C TRP A 149 -2.96 -5.69 9.41
N ALA A 150 -3.53 -4.56 9.81
CA ALA A 150 -2.97 -3.75 10.90
C ALA A 150 -2.96 -4.54 12.22
N GLU A 151 -4.06 -5.23 12.54
CA GLU A 151 -4.14 -6.09 13.72
C GLU A 151 -3.08 -7.21 13.66
N LYS A 152 -2.90 -7.85 12.50
CA LYS A 152 -1.82 -8.84 12.31
C LYS A 152 -0.43 -8.25 12.53
N LEU A 153 -0.17 -7.03 12.06
CA LEU A 153 1.12 -6.35 12.26
C LEU A 153 1.39 -6.04 13.74
N ILE A 154 0.36 -5.61 14.47
CA ILE A 154 0.45 -5.29 15.90
C ILE A 154 0.62 -6.57 16.75
N ASN A 155 -0.11 -7.63 16.39
CA ASN A 155 -0.09 -8.92 17.10
C ASN A 155 1.11 -9.82 16.72
N SER A 156 1.81 -9.50 15.63
CA SER A 156 3.07 -10.15 15.27
C SER A 156 4.19 -9.77 16.24
N ASP A 157 5.40 -10.30 16.05
CA ASP A 157 6.57 -9.83 16.76
C ASP A 157 6.93 -8.40 16.32
N ARG A 158 6.27 -7.41 16.94
CA ARG A 158 6.36 -5.98 16.60
C ARG A 158 7.75 -5.36 16.78
N HIS A 159 8.63 -6.05 17.49
CA HIS A 159 10.03 -5.62 17.66
C HIS A 159 10.95 -6.27 16.62
N ASN A 160 10.42 -7.19 15.81
CA ASN A 160 11.15 -7.87 14.75
C ASN A 160 10.75 -7.34 13.38
N ALA A 161 11.57 -6.42 12.88
CA ALA A 161 11.34 -5.75 11.60
C ALA A 161 11.23 -6.72 10.42
N LEU A 162 11.87 -7.90 10.47
CA LEU A 162 11.73 -8.93 9.44
C LEU A 162 10.36 -9.59 9.47
N CYS A 163 9.83 -9.89 10.66
CA CYS A 163 8.49 -10.45 10.82
C CYS A 163 7.42 -9.47 10.30
N LEU A 164 7.58 -8.18 10.61
CA LEU A 164 6.73 -7.11 10.09
C LEU A 164 6.83 -7.02 8.56
N LYS A 165 8.05 -7.10 8.00
CA LYS A 165 8.25 -7.07 6.55
C LYS A 165 7.60 -8.25 5.84
N VAL A 166 7.73 -9.47 6.38
CA VAL A 166 7.05 -10.67 5.86
C VAL A 166 5.53 -10.50 5.89
N THR A 167 4.99 -9.93 6.96
CA THR A 167 3.56 -9.63 7.07
C THR A 167 3.13 -8.61 6.01
N ILE A 168 3.94 -7.57 5.76
CA ILE A 168 3.69 -6.59 4.70
C ILE A 168 3.67 -7.28 3.32
N ASP A 169 4.67 -8.09 3.02
CA ASP A 169 4.77 -8.77 1.74
C ASP A 169 3.64 -9.79 1.52
N SER A 170 3.13 -10.38 2.61
CA SER A 170 2.00 -11.32 2.57
C SER A 170 0.71 -10.65 2.11
N TYR A 171 0.36 -9.48 2.66
CA TYR A 171 -0.85 -8.79 2.21
C TYR A 171 -0.69 -8.21 0.81
N LYS A 172 0.51 -7.77 0.44
CA LYS A 172 0.79 -7.29 -0.92
C LYS A 172 0.54 -8.38 -1.95
N LEU A 173 1.01 -9.59 -1.64
CA LEU A 173 0.76 -10.77 -2.47
C LEU A 173 -0.74 -11.07 -2.57
N GLN A 174 -1.48 -10.98 -1.45
CA GLN A 174 -2.94 -11.13 -1.46
C GLN A 174 -3.62 -10.10 -2.37
N CYS A 175 -3.25 -8.81 -2.25
CA CYS A 175 -3.81 -7.76 -3.11
C CYS A 175 -3.61 -8.07 -4.60
N ILE A 176 -2.42 -8.54 -4.98
CA ILE A 176 -2.13 -8.90 -6.37
C ILE A 176 -2.96 -10.08 -6.83
N GLN A 177 -3.06 -11.13 -6.02
CA GLN A 177 -3.90 -12.29 -6.33
C GLN A 177 -5.36 -11.89 -6.50
N ASP A 178 -5.85 -10.97 -5.67
CA ASP A 178 -7.21 -10.48 -5.71
C ASP A 178 -7.47 -9.60 -6.95
N ILE A 179 -6.52 -8.74 -7.33
CA ILE A 179 -6.57 -7.98 -8.59
C ILE A 179 -6.61 -8.93 -9.80
N ASN A 180 -5.76 -9.96 -9.81
CA ASN A 180 -5.72 -10.96 -10.90
C ASN A 180 -7.02 -11.74 -11.00
N THR A 181 -7.57 -12.12 -9.85
CA THR A 181 -8.86 -12.84 -9.76
C THR A 181 -9.99 -11.98 -10.30
N LEU A 182 -10.05 -10.70 -9.91
CA LEU A 182 -11.04 -9.76 -10.41
C LEU A 182 -10.90 -9.52 -11.91
N ASN A 183 -9.67 -9.27 -12.40
CA ASN A 183 -9.39 -9.11 -13.82
C ASN A 183 -9.86 -10.33 -14.64
N ARG A 184 -9.65 -11.55 -14.11
CA ARG A 184 -10.15 -12.77 -14.76
C ARG A 184 -11.67 -12.82 -14.83
N PHE A 185 -12.38 -12.37 -13.80
CA PHE A 185 -13.85 -12.30 -13.86
C PHE A 185 -14.33 -11.30 -14.90
N LEU A 186 -13.67 -10.15 -15.03
CA LEU A 186 -13.99 -9.13 -16.04
C LEU A 186 -13.77 -9.68 -17.46
N LYS A 187 -12.62 -10.31 -17.72
CA LYS A 187 -12.32 -10.97 -19.01
C LYS A 187 -13.32 -12.07 -19.41
N LEU A 188 -14.03 -12.65 -18.43
CA LEU A 188 -15.05 -13.68 -18.66
C LEU A 188 -16.47 -13.13 -18.75
N ALA A 189 -16.70 -11.86 -18.41
CA ALA A 189 -18.04 -11.26 -18.31
C ALA A 189 -18.84 -11.34 -19.63
N GLU A 190 -18.15 -11.20 -20.77
CA GLU A 190 -18.79 -11.26 -22.08
C GLU A 190 -19.38 -12.65 -22.38
N ASN A 191 -18.69 -13.71 -21.94
CA ASN A 191 -18.99 -15.09 -22.32
C ASN A 191 -19.64 -15.92 -21.20
N ASP A 192 -19.66 -15.41 -19.97
CA ASP A 192 -20.21 -16.08 -18.78
C ASP A 192 -21.11 -15.11 -18.01
N HIS A 193 -22.43 -15.29 -18.16
CA HIS A 193 -23.47 -14.49 -17.52
C HIS A 193 -23.37 -14.48 -15.98
N TYR A 194 -22.64 -15.41 -15.36
CA TYR A 194 -22.42 -15.46 -13.92
C TYR A 194 -21.10 -14.82 -13.47
N ALA A 195 -20.19 -14.49 -14.40
CA ALA A 195 -18.90 -13.92 -14.06
C ALA A 195 -19.00 -12.54 -13.41
N LEU A 196 -19.92 -11.68 -13.86
CA LEU A 196 -20.14 -10.36 -13.26
C LEU A 196 -20.68 -10.48 -11.83
N TYR A 197 -21.60 -11.41 -11.58
CA TYR A 197 -22.09 -11.69 -10.24
C TYR A 197 -20.99 -12.25 -9.33
N ARG A 198 -20.11 -13.14 -9.84
CA ARG A 198 -18.94 -13.60 -9.07
C ARG A 198 -17.98 -12.46 -8.75
N ALA A 199 -17.75 -11.54 -9.69
CA ALA A 199 -16.95 -10.35 -9.45
C ALA A 199 -17.55 -9.47 -8.35
N TYR A 200 -18.86 -9.23 -8.39
CA TYR A 200 -19.59 -8.50 -7.35
C TYR A 200 -19.47 -9.17 -5.98
N MET A 201 -19.76 -10.48 -5.90
CA MET A 201 -19.69 -11.21 -4.63
C MET A 201 -18.26 -11.22 -4.08
N PHE A 202 -17.26 -11.42 -4.94
CA PHE A 202 -15.86 -11.34 -4.57
C PHE A 202 -15.50 -9.97 -3.98
N LEU A 203 -15.86 -8.88 -4.66
CA LEU A 203 -15.64 -7.51 -4.20
C LEU A 203 -16.33 -7.23 -2.87
N LYS A 204 -17.56 -7.72 -2.68
CA LYS A 204 -18.34 -7.54 -1.44
C LYS A 204 -17.67 -8.21 -0.24
N TYR A 205 -17.08 -9.39 -0.43
CA TYR A 205 -16.45 -10.15 0.67
C TYR A 205 -14.96 -9.86 0.86
N SER A 206 -14.28 -9.26 -0.12
CA SER A 206 -12.85 -8.95 0.00
C SER A 206 -12.55 -7.93 1.09
N GLY A 207 -13.45 -6.97 1.33
CA GLY A 207 -13.33 -5.96 2.39
C GLY A 207 -12.45 -4.75 2.02
N TYR A 208 -12.14 -4.58 0.73
CA TYR A 208 -11.37 -3.45 0.18
C TYR A 208 -11.71 -3.17 -1.30
N THR A 209 -13.01 -3.17 -1.59
CA THR A 209 -13.61 -3.03 -2.92
C THR A 209 -13.06 -1.83 -3.70
N ASN A 210 -13.00 -0.66 -3.07
CA ASN A 210 -12.53 0.58 -3.68
C ASN A 210 -11.06 0.50 -4.16
N ILE A 211 -10.20 -0.16 -3.38
CA ILE A 211 -8.80 -0.37 -3.71
C ILE A 211 -8.70 -1.30 -4.94
N LEU A 212 -9.41 -2.43 -4.93
CA LEU A 212 -9.40 -3.40 -6.05
C LEU A 212 -9.94 -2.79 -7.34
N LEU A 213 -11.05 -2.04 -7.25
CA LEU A 213 -11.63 -1.35 -8.41
C LEU A 213 -10.67 -0.31 -8.99
N LYS A 214 -9.98 0.46 -8.13
CA LYS A 214 -8.96 1.43 -8.58
C LYS A 214 -7.83 0.72 -9.31
N TYR A 215 -7.30 -0.37 -8.76
CA TYR A 215 -6.23 -1.11 -9.43
C TYR A 215 -6.67 -1.71 -10.77
N CYS A 216 -7.89 -2.26 -10.86
CA CYS A 216 -8.41 -2.76 -12.14
C CYS A 216 -8.61 -1.66 -13.19
N GLN A 217 -8.94 -0.42 -12.80
CA GLN A 217 -9.02 0.72 -13.73
C GLN A 217 -7.67 1.10 -14.34
N LEU A 218 -6.59 0.88 -13.60
CA LEU A 218 -5.23 1.17 -14.03
C LEU A 218 -4.65 0.06 -14.93
N LEU A 219 -5.35 -1.06 -15.08
CA LEU A 219 -4.95 -2.12 -16.01
C LEU A 219 -5.29 -1.73 -17.45
N ASP A 220 -4.46 -2.21 -18.38
CA ASP A 220 -4.74 -2.10 -19.82
C ASP A 220 -5.81 -3.12 -20.23
N LEU A 221 -7.06 -2.82 -19.86
CA LEU A 221 -8.24 -3.62 -20.17
C LEU A 221 -8.74 -3.34 -21.60
N LYS A 222 -9.30 -4.36 -22.24
CA LYS A 222 -10.03 -4.21 -23.52
C LYS A 222 -11.32 -3.42 -23.33
N SER A 223 -11.92 -2.96 -24.43
CA SER A 223 -13.17 -2.17 -24.38
C SER A 223 -14.27 -2.91 -23.62
N ASP A 224 -14.50 -4.19 -23.94
CA ASP A 224 -15.59 -4.98 -23.33
C ASP A 224 -15.34 -5.22 -21.83
N ASP A 225 -14.08 -5.45 -21.44
CA ASP A 225 -13.66 -5.59 -20.05
C ASP A 225 -13.86 -4.29 -19.25
N LYS A 226 -13.64 -3.14 -19.89
CA LYS A 226 -13.89 -1.80 -19.30
C LYS A 226 -15.38 -1.55 -19.12
N ASP A 227 -16.21 -1.95 -20.07
CA ASP A 227 -17.67 -1.84 -19.96
C ASP A 227 -18.20 -2.73 -18.84
N ALA A 228 -17.72 -3.97 -18.73
CA ALA A 228 -18.04 -4.86 -17.61
C ALA A 228 -17.62 -4.26 -16.25
N LEU A 229 -16.46 -3.61 -16.19
CA LEU A 229 -15.98 -2.92 -15.00
C LEU A 229 -16.83 -1.68 -14.66
N ALA A 230 -17.30 -0.93 -15.65
CA ALA A 230 -18.17 0.23 -15.46
C ALA A 230 -19.53 -0.18 -14.89
N VAL A 231 -20.17 -1.17 -15.52
CA VAL A 231 -21.43 -1.77 -15.05
C VAL A 231 -21.29 -2.28 -13.61
N LEU A 232 -20.18 -2.96 -13.30
CA LEU A 232 -19.92 -3.45 -11.94
C LEU A 232 -19.80 -2.32 -10.91
N LYS A 233 -19.22 -1.17 -11.28
CA LYS A 233 -19.13 0.00 -10.40
C LYS A 233 -20.51 0.62 -10.14
N GLU A 234 -21.30 0.80 -11.19
CA GLU A 234 -22.66 1.34 -11.09
C GLU A 234 -23.50 0.48 -10.14
N PHE A 235 -23.48 -0.85 -10.33
CA PHE A 235 -24.21 -1.77 -9.44
C PHE A 235 -23.78 -1.67 -7.97
N ILE A 236 -22.48 -1.48 -7.71
CA ILE A 236 -21.98 -1.32 -6.33
C ILE A 236 -22.46 0.00 -5.73
N GLN A 237 -22.38 1.10 -6.49
CA GLN A 237 -22.86 2.41 -6.05
C GLN A 237 -24.36 2.40 -5.75
N GLU A 238 -25.18 1.87 -6.67
CA GLU A 238 -26.64 1.74 -6.48
C GLU A 238 -26.99 0.91 -5.24
N THR A 239 -26.24 -0.18 -4.99
CA THR A 239 -26.48 -1.04 -3.82
C THR A 239 -26.08 -0.34 -2.52
N GLU A 240 -24.99 0.43 -2.52
CA GLU A 240 -24.54 1.21 -1.35
C GLU A 240 -25.53 2.34 -1.02
N GLU A 241 -26.05 3.05 -2.02
CA GLU A 241 -27.08 4.09 -1.87
C GLU A 241 -28.40 3.52 -1.35
N MET A 242 -28.80 2.34 -1.83
CA MET A 242 -30.00 1.64 -1.35
C MET A 242 -29.85 1.14 0.09
N SER A 243 -28.64 0.81 0.55
CA SER A 243 -28.38 0.45 1.94
C SER A 243 -28.39 1.66 2.88
N GLN A 244 -28.04 2.86 2.40
CA GLN A 244 -28.04 4.10 3.18
C GLN A 244 -29.43 4.72 3.33
N THR A 245 -30.34 4.47 2.40
CA THR A 245 -31.74 4.94 2.45
C THR A 245 -32.67 4.06 3.30
N MET A 246 -32.21 2.86 3.71
CA MET A 246 -32.96 1.93 4.57
C MET A 246 -32.47 1.88 6.04
N SER A 247 -31.44 2.65 6.42
CA SER A 247 -31.03 2.88 7.83
C SER A 247 -31.49 4.25 8.31
#